data_AF-A0A7V9LR66-F1
#
_entry.id   AF-A0A7V9LR66-F1
#
_cell.length_a   1.000
_cell.length_b   1.000
_cell.length_c   1.000
_cell.angle_alpha   90.00
_cell.angle_beta   90.00
_cell.angle_gamma   90.00
#
_symmetry.space_group_name_H-M   'P 1'
#
loop_
_entity.id
_entity.type
_entity.pdbx_description
1 polymer ?
#
loop_
_entity_poly.entity_id
_entity_poly.type
_entity_poly.pdbx_seq_one_letter_code
_entity_poly.pdbx_strand_id
1 'polypeptide(L)'
;METYRYDRATFCEAEHGLSFPPDPSSWEFCSIGGNLATNAGGLCCVKHGVTADYALGLEVVLADGEVLRTGRRTVKGVAGYDLTRLFVGSEGTLGIITEATLSLRPAAPPPETVAATFADAHNAAVGVASAVRSGVVPSLLEFMDRTSVHAVNDSCRLGFGGEVGALVLAQSD
;
A
#
# COMPACT_ATOMS: atom_id res chain seq x y z
N MET A 1 -10.59 22.85 9.30
CA MET A 1 -9.46 22.07 8.76
C MET A 1 -10.07 20.82 8.17
N GLU A 2 -10.30 20.81 6.86
CA GLU A 2 -10.95 19.70 6.18
C GLU A 2 -9.90 18.59 5.98
N THR A 3 -10.01 17.48 6.72
CA THR A 3 -9.08 16.37 6.56
C THR A 3 -9.28 15.76 5.18
N TYR A 4 -8.26 15.82 4.32
CA TYR A 4 -8.26 15.13 3.03
C TYR A 4 -8.23 13.61 3.29
N ARG A 5 -9.42 13.02 3.33
CA ARG A 5 -9.61 11.56 3.41
C ARG A 5 -9.06 10.93 2.15
N TYR A 6 -8.45 9.76 2.32
CA TYR A 6 -7.85 8.97 1.25
C TYR A 6 -8.82 8.77 0.05
N ASP A 7 -10.09 8.44 0.33
CA ASP A 7 -11.19 8.32 -0.65
C ASP A 7 -11.35 9.54 -1.58
N ARG A 8 -11.21 10.78 -1.07
CA ARG A 8 -11.37 11.99 -1.90
C ARG A 8 -10.21 12.18 -2.89
N ALA A 9 -9.02 11.68 -2.58
CA ALA A 9 -7.91 11.67 -3.54
C ALA A 9 -8.19 10.68 -4.68
N THR A 10 -8.69 9.49 -4.33
CA THR A 10 -9.08 8.43 -5.30
C THR A 10 -10.19 8.90 -6.25
N PHE A 11 -11.11 9.75 -5.80
CA PHE A 11 -12.21 10.27 -6.63
C PHE A 11 -11.72 11.11 -7.82
N CYS A 12 -10.79 12.04 -7.61
CA CYS A 12 -10.24 12.87 -8.70
C CYS A 12 -9.38 12.07 -9.68
N GLU A 13 -8.76 10.98 -9.22
CA GLU A 13 -7.96 10.10 -10.05
C GLU A 13 -8.83 9.30 -11.04
N ALA A 14 -9.94 8.75 -10.54
CA ALA A 14 -10.87 7.93 -11.31
C ALA A 14 -11.50 8.71 -12.49
N GLU A 15 -11.81 10.00 -12.33
CA GLU A 15 -12.35 10.85 -13.42
C GLU A 15 -11.36 11.02 -14.59
N HIS A 16 -10.07 10.81 -14.35
CA HIS A 16 -9.02 10.95 -15.35
C HIS A 16 -8.43 9.60 -15.81
N GLY A 17 -8.99 8.47 -15.38
CA GLY A 17 -8.45 7.13 -15.68
C GLY A 17 -7.09 6.88 -15.03
N LEU A 18 -6.81 7.56 -13.91
CA LEU A 18 -5.59 7.44 -13.13
C LEU A 18 -5.88 6.78 -11.78
N SER A 19 -4.83 6.40 -11.06
CA SER A 19 -4.89 5.83 -9.71
C SER A 19 -3.61 6.15 -8.93
N PHE A 20 -3.74 6.35 -7.62
CA PHE A 20 -2.69 6.29 -6.62
C PHE A 20 -2.59 4.84 -6.10
N PRO A 21 -1.51 4.11 -6.42
CA PRO A 21 -1.49 2.66 -6.22
C PRO A 21 -1.40 2.12 -4.79
N PRO A 22 -0.70 2.75 -3.82
CA PRO A 22 -0.58 2.19 -2.46
C PRO A 22 -1.95 1.99 -1.80
N ASP A 23 -2.26 0.78 -1.35
CA ASP A 23 -3.60 0.35 -0.91
C ASP A 23 -3.65 -0.03 0.58
N PRO A 24 -3.48 0.92 1.52
CA PRO A 24 -3.46 0.61 2.94
C PRO A 24 -4.79 -0.04 3.36
N SER A 25 -4.75 -1.06 4.21
CA SER A 25 -5.96 -1.76 4.66
C SER A 25 -6.95 -0.84 5.40
N SER A 26 -6.48 0.32 5.87
CA SER A 26 -7.27 1.39 6.48
C SER A 26 -7.80 2.44 5.49
N TRP A 27 -7.80 2.17 4.18
CA TRP A 27 -8.13 3.14 3.12
C TRP A 27 -9.45 3.90 3.37
N GLU A 28 -10.43 3.28 4.02
CA GLU A 28 -11.72 3.91 4.35
C GLU A 28 -11.63 5.09 5.33
N PHE A 29 -10.60 5.14 6.18
CA PHE A 29 -10.49 6.13 7.26
C PHE A 29 -9.12 6.80 7.40
N CYS A 30 -8.09 6.31 6.70
CA CYS A 30 -6.77 6.95 6.69
C CYS A 30 -6.76 8.26 5.89
N SER A 31 -5.72 9.07 6.12
CA SER A 31 -5.44 10.29 5.36
C SER A 31 -4.16 10.14 4.57
N ILE A 32 -4.01 10.91 3.49
CA ILE A 32 -2.79 10.86 2.68
C ILE A 32 -1.55 11.29 3.47
N GLY A 33 -1.68 12.33 4.31
CA GLY A 33 -0.60 12.79 5.18
C GLY A 33 -0.21 11.74 6.22
N GLY A 34 -1.17 11.01 6.78
CA GLY A 34 -0.91 9.90 7.70
C GLY A 34 -0.19 8.75 7.00
N ASN A 35 -0.66 8.34 5.82
CA ASN A 35 -0.04 7.28 5.03
C ASN A 35 1.42 7.63 4.68
N LEU A 36 1.68 8.87 4.26
CA LEU A 36 3.04 9.34 3.99
C LEU A 36 3.89 9.40 5.27
N ALA A 37 3.34 9.91 6.38
CA ALA A 37 4.03 9.96 7.66
C ALA A 37 4.45 8.56 8.14
N THR A 38 3.68 7.50 7.85
CA THR A 38 4.03 6.12 8.23
C THR A 38 4.69 5.33 7.10
N ASN A 39 4.95 5.93 5.94
CA ASN A 39 5.35 5.24 4.72
C ASN A 39 4.49 4.00 4.43
N ALA A 40 3.16 4.17 4.44
CA ALA A 40 2.22 3.08 4.29
C ALA A 40 2.44 2.34 2.97
N GLY A 41 2.39 1.01 3.05
CA GLY A 41 2.16 0.15 1.91
C GLY A 41 0.70 -0.25 1.84
N GLY A 42 0.48 -1.52 1.57
CA GLY A 42 -0.84 -2.13 1.42
C GLY A 42 -0.69 -3.57 0.96
N LEU A 43 -1.81 -4.23 0.69
CA LEU A 43 -1.79 -5.62 0.24
C LEU A 43 -1.11 -5.76 -1.12
N CYS A 44 -1.19 -4.71 -1.96
CA CYS A 44 -0.65 -4.72 -3.30
C CYS A 44 0.78 -4.16 -3.43
N CYS A 45 1.45 -3.85 -2.31
CA CYS A 45 2.76 -3.20 -2.33
C CYS A 45 3.87 -4.05 -2.99
N VAL A 46 3.68 -5.37 -3.13
CA VAL A 46 4.64 -6.25 -3.82
C VAL A 46 4.84 -5.87 -5.29
N LYS A 47 3.77 -5.44 -5.98
CA LYS A 47 3.84 -4.94 -7.36
C LYS A 47 3.86 -3.43 -7.43
N HIS A 48 3.07 -2.78 -6.58
CA HIS A 48 2.79 -1.37 -6.68
C HIS A 48 3.61 -0.49 -5.73
N GLY A 49 4.45 -1.05 -4.87
CA GLY A 49 5.32 -0.27 -3.98
C GLY A 49 4.57 0.41 -2.83
N VAL A 50 5.22 1.37 -2.19
CA VAL A 50 4.72 2.07 -1.00
C VAL A 50 4.56 3.57 -1.25
N THR A 51 3.92 4.29 -0.33
CA THR A 51 3.68 5.74 -0.49
C THR A 51 4.94 6.57 -0.78
N ALA A 52 6.12 6.20 -0.25
CA ALA A 52 7.39 6.85 -0.59
C ALA A 52 7.74 6.81 -2.08
N ASP A 53 7.30 5.79 -2.82
CA ASP A 53 7.61 5.64 -4.24
C ASP A 53 6.81 6.61 -5.12
N TYR A 54 5.76 7.20 -4.56
CA TYR A 54 4.86 8.11 -5.25
C TYR A 54 4.96 9.55 -4.78
N ALA A 55 5.66 9.83 -3.68
CA ALA A 55 5.81 11.18 -3.13
C ALA A 55 6.81 12.01 -3.95
N LEU A 56 6.32 13.02 -4.68
CA LEU A 56 7.15 13.93 -5.48
C LEU A 56 7.58 15.17 -4.70
N GLY A 57 6.76 15.60 -3.74
CA GLY A 57 7.02 16.77 -2.89
C GLY A 57 5.98 16.90 -1.78
N LEU A 58 6.36 17.57 -0.70
CA LEU A 58 5.53 17.77 0.48
C LEU A 58 5.57 19.24 0.91
N GLU A 59 4.46 19.70 1.49
CA GLU A 59 4.48 20.84 2.41
C GLU A 59 4.44 20.30 3.84
N VAL A 60 5.36 20.78 4.67
CA VAL A 60 5.53 20.34 6.06
C VAL A 60 5.63 21.57 6.96
N VAL A 61 4.82 21.59 8.02
CA VAL A 61 4.95 22.57 9.10
C VAL A 61 5.89 21.99 10.16
N LEU A 62 7.01 22.68 10.40
CA LEU A 62 8.02 22.29 11.39
C LEU A 62 7.56 22.67 12.82
N ALA A 63 8.30 22.19 13.82
CA ALA A 63 7.94 22.37 15.23
C ALA A 63 7.90 23.83 15.70
N ASP A 64 8.66 24.72 15.05
CA ASP A 64 8.66 26.17 15.29
C ASP A 64 7.60 26.93 14.47
N GLY A 65 6.83 26.21 13.66
CA GLY A 65 5.80 26.76 12.77
C GLY A 65 6.30 27.17 11.39
N GLU A 66 7.59 27.00 11.08
CA GLU A 66 8.09 27.26 9.72
C GLU A 66 7.45 26.29 8.72
N VAL A 67 7.09 26.81 7.53
CA VAL A 67 6.55 26.00 6.43
C VAL A 67 7.68 25.65 5.47
N LEU A 68 8.05 24.37 5.44
CA LEU A 68 9.03 23.81 4.53
C LEU A 68 8.33 23.16 3.33
N ARG A 69 8.80 23.47 2.12
CA ARG A 69 8.38 22.76 0.90
C ARG A 69 9.52 21.92 0.36
N THR A 70 9.27 20.63 0.22
CA THR A 70 10.23 19.65 -0.31
C THR A 70 9.87 19.22 -1.73
N GLY A 71 10.76 18.47 -2.35
CA GLY A 71 10.52 17.92 -3.68
C GLY A 71 10.81 18.92 -4.79
N ARG A 72 10.46 18.54 -6.02
CA ARG A 72 10.80 19.31 -7.22
C ARG A 72 9.77 19.10 -8.31
N ARG A 73 9.66 20.08 -9.21
CA ARG A 73 8.75 20.01 -10.37
C ARG A 73 9.35 19.30 -11.59
N THR A 74 10.58 18.81 -11.50
CA THR A 74 11.30 18.17 -12.62
C THR A 74 11.35 16.66 -12.45
N VAL A 75 11.21 15.92 -13.57
CA VAL A 75 11.26 14.45 -13.60
C VAL A 75 12.57 13.89 -13.03
N LYS A 76 13.69 14.60 -13.24
CA LYS A 76 14.98 14.28 -12.63
C LYS A 76 15.34 15.36 -11.62
N GLY A 77 15.68 14.91 -10.42
CA GLY A 77 16.06 15.76 -9.32
C GLY A 77 17.28 15.18 -8.61
N VAL A 78 18.47 15.68 -8.93
CA VAL A 78 19.75 15.20 -8.34
C VAL A 78 20.55 16.26 -7.59
N ALA A 79 20.05 17.49 -7.52
CA ALA A 79 20.69 18.57 -6.77
C ALA A 79 20.27 18.52 -5.29
N GLY A 80 21.22 18.41 -4.35
CA GLY A 80 20.93 18.43 -2.92
C GLY A 80 20.24 17.16 -2.37
N TYR A 81 19.88 17.21 -1.09
CA TYR A 81 19.28 16.09 -0.37
C TYR A 81 17.80 15.87 -0.71
N ASP A 82 17.36 14.63 -0.64
CA ASP A 82 15.94 14.27 -0.75
C ASP A 82 15.24 14.49 0.59
N LEU A 83 14.90 15.74 0.88
CA LEU A 83 14.15 16.09 2.08
C LEU A 83 12.72 15.53 2.04
N THR A 84 12.15 15.21 0.87
CA THR A 84 10.83 14.57 0.80
C THR A 84 10.88 13.21 1.49
N ARG A 85 11.85 12.38 1.14
CA ARG A 85 12.02 11.05 1.78
C ARG A 85 12.46 11.11 3.24
N LEU A 86 12.94 12.25 3.72
CA LEU A 86 13.21 12.44 5.15
C LEU A 86 11.92 12.52 5.98
N PHE A 87 10.86 13.14 5.45
CA PHE A 87 9.57 13.26 6.15
C PHE A 87 8.65 12.06 5.95
N VAL A 88 8.79 11.33 4.84
CA VAL A 88 8.06 10.07 4.63
C VAL A 88 8.57 9.01 5.60
N GLY A 89 7.66 8.39 6.37
CA GLY A 89 8.03 7.45 7.43
C GLY A 89 8.51 8.11 8.74
N SER A 90 8.41 9.44 8.87
CA SER A 90 8.82 10.16 10.09
C SER A 90 7.84 10.03 11.26
N GLU A 91 6.65 9.47 11.04
CA GLU A 91 5.56 9.35 12.01
C GLU A 91 5.16 10.69 12.65
N GLY A 92 5.39 11.80 11.94
CA GLY A 92 5.10 13.16 12.42
C GLY A 92 6.12 13.73 13.41
N THR A 93 7.22 13.03 13.68
CA THR A 93 8.25 13.46 14.64
C THR A 93 9.12 14.61 14.13
N LEU A 94 9.18 14.80 12.81
CA LEU A 94 10.00 15.85 12.17
C LEU A 94 9.18 17.06 11.72
N GLY A 95 7.85 16.94 11.70
CA GLY A 95 6.94 17.98 11.24
C GLY A 95 5.59 17.40 10.82
N ILE A 96 4.62 18.28 10.56
CA ILE A 96 3.26 17.91 10.17
C ILE A 96 3.10 18.10 8.66
N ILE A 97 2.81 17.01 7.94
CA ILE A 97 2.53 17.07 6.49
C ILE A 97 1.17 17.73 6.28
N THR A 98 1.13 18.84 5.55
CA THR A 98 -0.09 19.61 5.24
C THR A 98 -0.55 19.47 3.79
N GLU A 99 0.39 19.31 2.86
CA GLU A 99 0.10 19.08 1.43
C GLU A 99 1.04 18.04 0.84
N ALA A 100 0.59 17.33 -0.19
CA ALA A 100 1.39 16.34 -0.91
C ALA A 100 1.20 16.47 -2.42
N THR A 101 2.30 16.41 -3.17
CA THR A 101 2.31 16.21 -4.62
C THR A 101 2.70 14.76 -4.89
N LEU A 102 1.81 14.02 -5.55
CA LEU A 102 1.97 12.59 -5.80
C LEU A 102 2.08 12.30 -7.29
N SER A 103 2.88 11.30 -7.64
CA SER A 103 2.81 10.69 -8.96
C SER A 103 1.63 9.70 -9.01
N LEU A 104 0.90 9.71 -10.12
CA LEU A 104 -0.22 8.81 -10.38
C LEU A 104 0.15 7.86 -11.50
N ARG A 105 -0.55 6.73 -11.57
CA ARG A 105 -0.44 5.74 -12.64
C ARG A 105 -1.75 5.63 -13.40
N PRO A 106 -1.76 5.18 -14.66
CA PRO A 106 -2.99 4.71 -15.29
C PRO A 106 -3.70 3.69 -14.40
N ALA A 107 -5.03 3.76 -14.32
CA ALA A 107 -5.81 2.78 -13.58
C ALA A 107 -5.58 1.36 -14.15
N ALA A 108 -5.28 0.41 -13.27
CA ALA A 108 -5.14 -0.99 -13.63
C ALA A 108 -6.51 -1.59 -14.03
N PRO A 109 -6.55 -2.63 -14.89
CA PRO A 109 -7.78 -3.38 -15.11
C PRO A 109 -8.24 -4.06 -13.81
N PRO A 110 -9.52 -4.49 -13.72
CA PRO A 110 -10.01 -5.22 -12.56
C PRO A 110 -9.15 -6.46 -12.29
N PRO A 111 -8.71 -6.66 -11.04
CA PRO A 111 -7.84 -7.77 -10.71
C PRO A 111 -8.58 -9.11 -10.66
N GLU A 112 -7.86 -10.18 -10.99
CA GLU A 112 -8.29 -11.56 -10.81
C GLU A 112 -7.63 -12.17 -9.56
N THR A 113 -8.41 -12.79 -8.69
CA THR A 113 -7.95 -13.33 -7.40
C THR A 113 -8.09 -14.84 -7.33
N VAL A 114 -7.04 -15.52 -6.89
CA VAL A 114 -7.01 -16.97 -6.64
C VAL A 114 -6.79 -17.24 -5.16
N ALA A 115 -7.61 -18.13 -4.60
CA ALA A 115 -7.46 -18.66 -3.25
C ALA A 115 -7.00 -20.12 -3.31
N ALA A 116 -5.78 -20.40 -2.86
CA ALA A 116 -5.19 -21.73 -2.85
C ALA A 116 -5.09 -22.27 -1.42
N THR A 117 -5.66 -23.44 -1.16
CA THR A 117 -5.59 -24.10 0.15
C THR A 117 -4.52 -25.19 0.15
N PHE A 118 -3.89 -25.38 1.30
CA PHE A 118 -2.82 -26.36 1.51
C PHE A 118 -3.07 -27.15 2.79
N ALA A 119 -2.54 -28.37 2.84
CA ALA A 119 -2.63 -29.25 4.00
C ALA A 119 -1.88 -28.71 5.24
N ASP A 120 -0.83 -27.91 5.02
CA ASP A 120 -0.02 -27.27 6.06
C ASP A 120 0.74 -26.05 5.52
N ALA A 121 1.31 -25.28 6.44
CA ALA A 121 2.10 -24.08 6.17
C ALA A 121 3.36 -24.36 5.33
N HIS A 122 3.96 -25.55 5.45
CA HIS A 122 5.17 -25.88 4.71
C HIS A 122 4.88 -26.02 3.21
N ASN A 123 3.83 -26.76 2.86
CA ASN A 123 3.39 -26.93 1.48
C ASN A 123 2.96 -25.60 0.84
N ALA A 124 2.27 -24.74 1.60
CA ALA A 124 1.95 -23.38 1.16
C ALA A 124 3.21 -22.54 0.88
N ALA A 125 4.20 -22.56 1.78
CA ALA A 125 5.46 -21.85 1.59
C ALA A 125 6.24 -22.33 0.36
N VAL A 126 6.24 -23.66 0.09
CA VAL A 126 6.82 -24.22 -1.14
C VAL A 126 6.09 -23.69 -2.39
N GLY A 127 4.76 -23.62 -2.35
CA GLY A 127 3.93 -23.05 -3.41
C GLY A 127 4.23 -21.58 -3.69
N VAL A 128 4.24 -20.74 -2.64
CA VAL A 128 4.63 -19.31 -2.72
C VAL A 128 6.02 -19.16 -3.33
N ALA A 129 7.01 -19.91 -2.83
CA ALA A 129 8.37 -19.82 -3.33
C ALA A 129 8.48 -20.29 -4.79
N SER A 130 7.66 -21.25 -5.22
CA SER A 130 7.57 -21.66 -6.62
C SER A 130 6.96 -20.58 -7.51
N ALA A 131 5.90 -19.91 -7.05
CA ALA A 131 5.29 -18.79 -7.75
C ALA A 131 6.30 -17.65 -7.95
N VAL A 132 7.01 -17.25 -6.89
CA VAL A 132 8.05 -16.20 -6.97
C VAL A 132 9.19 -16.60 -7.93
N ARG A 133 9.67 -17.86 -7.86
CA ARG A 133 10.74 -18.35 -8.76
C ARG A 133 10.31 -18.45 -10.23
N SER A 134 9.01 -18.50 -10.52
CA SER A 134 8.52 -18.54 -11.90
C SER A 134 8.71 -17.21 -12.65
N GLY A 135 8.97 -16.12 -11.92
CA GLY A 135 9.08 -14.76 -12.48
C GLY A 135 7.75 -14.04 -12.64
N VAL A 136 6.62 -14.68 -12.29
CA VAL A 136 5.32 -14.01 -12.19
C VAL A 136 5.36 -12.99 -11.05
N VAL A 137 4.90 -11.77 -11.32
CA VAL A 137 4.78 -10.69 -10.33
C VAL A 137 3.29 -10.48 -10.02
N PRO A 138 2.75 -11.17 -9.00
CA PRO A 138 1.37 -10.95 -8.59
C PRO A 138 1.21 -9.53 -8.02
N SER A 139 0.03 -8.95 -8.14
CA SER A 139 -0.29 -7.69 -7.46
C SER A 139 -0.39 -7.88 -5.95
N LEU A 140 -0.88 -9.04 -5.49
CA LEU A 140 -1.01 -9.42 -4.08
C LEU A 140 -0.57 -10.87 -3.89
N LEU A 141 0.13 -11.16 -2.78
CA LEU A 141 0.50 -12.53 -2.39
C LEU A 141 0.51 -12.67 -0.87
N GLU A 142 -0.63 -13.07 -0.31
CA GLU A 142 -0.87 -13.11 1.14
C GLU A 142 -0.96 -14.54 1.66
N PHE A 143 -0.44 -14.78 2.86
CA PHE A 143 -0.39 -16.09 3.50
C PHE A 143 -1.15 -16.07 4.83
N MET A 144 -1.94 -17.11 5.07
CA MET A 144 -2.59 -17.36 6.34
C MET A 144 -2.32 -18.80 6.79
N ASP A 145 -1.84 -18.95 8.03
CA ASP A 145 -1.68 -20.27 8.65
C ASP A 145 -3.03 -20.84 9.12
N ARG A 146 -3.00 -22.10 9.58
CA ARG A 146 -4.20 -22.78 10.12
C ARG A 146 -4.90 -21.92 11.16
N THR A 147 -4.17 -21.40 12.15
CA THR A 147 -4.77 -20.62 13.24
C THR A 147 -5.54 -19.41 12.72
N SER A 148 -4.93 -18.66 11.80
CA SER A 148 -5.53 -17.47 11.19
C SER A 148 -6.73 -17.82 10.32
N VAL A 149 -6.63 -18.86 9.48
CA VAL A 149 -7.74 -19.31 8.64
C VAL A 149 -8.94 -19.72 9.49
N HIS A 150 -8.73 -20.50 10.54
CA HIS A 150 -9.82 -20.95 11.42
C HIS A 150 -10.46 -19.77 12.17
N ALA A 151 -9.65 -18.87 12.73
CA ALA A 151 -10.17 -17.70 13.44
C ALA A 151 -11.04 -16.80 12.53
N VAL A 152 -10.61 -16.57 11.29
CA VAL A 152 -11.36 -15.78 10.32
C VAL A 152 -12.58 -16.56 9.79
N ASN A 153 -12.48 -17.87 9.59
CA ASN A 153 -13.61 -18.69 9.17
C ASN A 153 -14.74 -18.71 10.21
N ASP A 154 -14.39 -18.77 11.49
CA ASP A 154 -15.36 -18.72 12.60
C ASP A 154 -16.03 -17.34 12.71
N SER A 155 -15.26 -16.27 12.50
CA SER A 155 -15.75 -14.89 12.62
C SER A 155 -16.53 -14.42 11.39
N CYS A 156 -16.08 -14.78 10.19
CA CYS A 156 -16.60 -14.26 8.91
C CYS A 156 -17.40 -15.30 8.11
N ARG A 157 -17.47 -16.56 8.55
CA ARG A 157 -18.19 -17.67 7.88
C ARG A 157 -17.78 -17.85 6.42
N LEU A 158 -16.46 -17.89 6.17
CA LEU A 158 -15.89 -17.95 4.82
C LEU A 158 -16.17 -19.28 4.09
N GLY A 159 -16.71 -20.30 4.79
CA GLY A 159 -17.10 -21.56 4.18
C GLY A 159 -15.92 -22.49 3.89
N PHE A 160 -14.74 -22.20 4.42
CA PHE A 160 -13.63 -23.15 4.39
C PHE A 160 -13.94 -24.34 5.31
N GLY A 161 -13.72 -25.56 4.83
CA GLY A 161 -13.85 -26.77 5.64
C GLY A 161 -12.80 -26.81 6.76
N GLY A 162 -13.05 -27.61 7.82
CA GLY A 162 -12.19 -27.68 9.00
C GLY A 162 -10.80 -28.30 8.80
N GLU A 163 -10.41 -28.64 7.57
CA GLU A 163 -9.15 -29.32 7.25
C GLU A 163 -8.10 -28.43 6.57
N VAL A 164 -8.36 -27.12 6.41
CA VAL A 164 -7.40 -26.21 5.77
C VAL A 164 -6.21 -25.93 6.70
N GLY A 165 -5.01 -26.37 6.33
CA GLY A 165 -3.80 -26.13 7.10
C GLY A 165 -3.07 -24.82 6.78
N ALA A 166 -3.32 -24.25 5.60
CA ALA A 166 -2.92 -22.91 5.22
C ALA A 166 -3.71 -22.43 3.99
N LEU A 167 -3.78 -21.12 3.82
CA LEU A 167 -4.39 -20.43 2.67
C LEU A 167 -3.38 -19.45 2.09
N VAL A 168 -3.29 -19.41 0.77
CA VAL A 168 -2.58 -18.36 0.03
C VAL A 168 -3.59 -17.65 -0.86
N LEU A 169 -3.67 -16.32 -0.72
CA LEU A 169 -4.39 -15.45 -1.63
C LEU A 169 -3.38 -14.84 -2.60
N ALA A 170 -3.65 -14.96 -3.89
CA ALA A 170 -2.84 -14.33 -4.92
C ALA A 170 -3.73 -13.51 -5.85
N GLN A 171 -3.25 -12.36 -6.31
CA GLN A 171 -3.97 -11.51 -7.24
C GLN A 171 -3.09 -11.13 -8.44
N SER A 172 -3.72 -10.94 -9.60
CA SER A 172 -3.08 -10.40 -10.79
C SER A 172 -3.95 -9.32 -11.41
N ASP A 173 -3.31 -8.22 -11.82
CA ASP A 173 -3.87 -7.08 -12.56
C ASP A 173 -2.99 -6.69 -13.75
#